data_AF-A0AAV5GAC3-F1
#
_entry.id   AF-A0AAV5GAC3-F1
#
_cell.length_a   1.000
_cell.length_b   1.000
_cell.length_c   1.000
_cell.angle_alpha   90.00
_cell.angle_beta   90.00
_cell.angle_gamma   90.00
#
_symmetry.space_group_name_H-M   'P 1'
#
loop_
_entity.id
_entity.type
_entity.pdbx_description
1 polymer ?
#
loop_
_entity_poly.entity_id
_entity_poly.type
_entity_poly.pdbx_seq_one_letter_code
_entity_poly.pdbx_strand_id
1 'polypeptide(L)'
;MGTYDYVSGNAAQIAADSDVINTTTSTPSPGDSATPFTEASAGDCVTWDVGSDGSFSNFNVTDCSDQHRFEVATVENLAIYPTSEFGPEAEMPNMERQAQLREELCQGSTLNYLEGQFDPAGKYSIAPILPPSDAWANGDRTMLCGLQTTNEDGIPQRTEGRVSEVDQANLAAPGECREIGEDQVLRTVDCAKPHQMETISVVNLGEEMPQETPSVEEQNDFLASRCADDAIAYVGDEEKLYQSTLQPYWGTISETSWNGGTRSVNCSLIHAGKDGNSFSDIVGTATDGRDGLTINGNPPEKQPERNPLRGSEDGDSNNQPAPNEPAPAPAQ
;
A
#
# COMPACT_ATOMS: atom_id res chain seq x y z
N MET A 1 19.91 -7.14 18.10
CA MET A 1 19.40 -8.52 18.31
C MET A 1 17.93 -8.50 17.97
N GLY A 2 17.50 -9.32 17.02
CA GLY A 2 16.11 -9.41 16.56
C GLY A 2 15.94 -9.04 15.09
N THR A 3 16.56 -9.81 14.19
CA THR A 3 16.23 -9.82 12.77
C THR A 3 14.88 -10.52 12.62
N TYR A 4 13.82 -9.76 12.34
CA TYR A 4 12.51 -10.35 12.01
C TYR A 4 12.52 -10.77 10.55
N ASP A 5 12.90 -12.01 10.34
CA ASP A 5 12.79 -12.75 9.09
C ASP A 5 11.33 -13.25 9.02
N TYR A 6 10.44 -12.49 8.36
CA TYR A 6 9.05 -12.91 8.18
C TYR A 6 8.89 -13.66 6.87
N VAL A 7 8.85 -14.97 7.06
CA VAL A 7 8.46 -16.07 6.20
C VAL A 7 7.53 -15.69 5.03
N SER A 8 8.05 -15.92 3.83
CA SER A 8 7.32 -16.21 2.60
C SER A 8 6.20 -17.23 2.85
N GLY A 9 4.93 -16.81 2.75
CA GLY A 9 3.77 -17.68 2.96
C GLY A 9 2.60 -17.33 2.05
N ASN A 10 2.38 -18.17 1.03
CA ASN A 10 1.13 -18.41 0.30
C ASN A 10 0.26 -17.21 -0.12
N ALA A 11 0.61 -16.58 -1.24
CA ALA A 11 -0.28 -15.71 -2.02
C ALA A 11 -1.41 -16.45 -2.78
N ALA A 12 -1.67 -17.73 -2.47
CA ALA A 12 -2.55 -18.61 -3.26
C ALA A 12 -3.86 -18.99 -2.56
N GLN A 13 -4.25 -18.33 -1.46
CA GLN A 13 -5.40 -18.81 -0.65
C GLN A 13 -6.38 -17.77 -0.13
N ILE A 14 -6.32 -16.52 -0.59
CA ILE A 14 -7.29 -15.47 -0.19
C ILE A 14 -7.96 -14.91 -1.46
N ALA A 15 -8.78 -15.75 -2.10
CA ALA A 15 -9.69 -15.35 -3.17
C ALA A 15 -11.04 -16.08 -3.05
N ALA A 16 -11.46 -16.35 -1.81
CA ALA A 16 -12.66 -17.13 -1.54
C ALA A 16 -13.31 -16.70 -0.22
N ASP A 17 -13.75 -15.44 -0.10
CA ASP A 17 -14.87 -15.08 0.79
C ASP A 17 -15.44 -13.66 0.56
N SER A 18 -15.49 -13.19 -0.70
CA SER A 18 -16.26 -12.00 -1.07
C SER A 18 -17.51 -12.44 -1.81
N ASP A 19 -18.64 -12.40 -1.11
CA ASP A 19 -19.97 -12.63 -1.66
C ASP A 19 -20.24 -11.66 -2.84
N VAL A 20 -20.43 -12.26 -4.02
CA VAL A 20 -21.16 -11.75 -5.19
C VAL A 20 -20.60 -10.51 -5.90
N ILE A 21 -19.77 -10.73 -6.94
CA ILE A 21 -19.76 -9.87 -8.13
C ILE A 21 -20.35 -10.70 -9.28
N ASN A 22 -21.68 -10.66 -9.40
CA ASN A 22 -22.38 -11.24 -10.52
C ASN A 22 -22.55 -10.12 -11.56
N THR A 23 -21.83 -10.19 -12.68
CA THR A 23 -21.95 -9.25 -13.80
C THR A 23 -23.32 -9.42 -14.46
N THR A 24 -24.31 -8.67 -13.97
CA THR A 24 -25.53 -8.37 -14.72
C THR A 24 -25.54 -6.89 -15.01
N THR A 25 -25.22 -6.48 -16.23
CA THR A 25 -25.55 -5.14 -16.71
C THR A 25 -26.71 -5.16 -17.69
N SER A 26 -27.52 -4.10 -17.57
CA SER A 26 -28.69 -3.85 -18.38
C SER A 26 -28.32 -3.29 -19.75
N THR A 27 -29.16 -3.63 -20.74
CA THR A 27 -29.15 -3.18 -22.15
C THR A 27 -28.59 -1.77 -22.40
N PRO A 28 -27.66 -1.58 -23.36
CA PRO A 28 -27.08 -0.27 -23.65
C PRO A 28 -28.12 0.72 -24.20
N SER A 29 -28.04 1.98 -23.74
CA SER A 29 -28.75 3.10 -24.36
C SER A 29 -28.08 3.50 -25.68
N PRO A 30 -28.82 3.95 -26.70
CA PRO A 30 -28.23 4.36 -27.97
C PRO A 30 -27.51 5.71 -27.78
N GLY A 31 -26.18 5.69 -27.72
CA GLY A 31 -25.34 6.90 -27.64
C GLY A 31 -23.91 6.70 -27.17
N ASP A 32 -23.59 5.61 -26.46
CA ASP A 32 -22.23 5.35 -26.00
C ASP A 32 -21.38 4.67 -27.08
N SER A 33 -20.29 5.34 -27.44
CA SER A 33 -19.24 4.81 -28.31
C SER A 33 -18.30 3.92 -27.48
N ALA A 34 -18.84 2.88 -26.84
CA ALA A 34 -18.05 1.93 -26.09
C ALA A 34 -17.18 1.12 -27.06
N THR A 35 -15.89 1.01 -26.77
CA THR A 35 -14.97 0.19 -27.56
C THR A 35 -15.30 -1.29 -27.29
N PRO A 36 -15.42 -2.14 -28.31
CA PRO A 36 -15.60 -3.57 -28.10
C PRO A 36 -14.48 -4.15 -27.25
N PHE A 37 -14.83 -5.05 -26.33
CA PHE A 37 -13.85 -5.74 -25.48
C PHE A 37 -12.75 -6.45 -26.29
N THR A 38 -13.11 -6.93 -27.49
CA THR A 38 -12.21 -7.60 -28.45
C THR A 38 -11.19 -6.68 -29.12
N GLU A 39 -11.30 -5.35 -28.97
CA GLU A 39 -10.36 -4.39 -29.57
C GLU A 39 -9.18 -4.04 -28.66
N ALA A 40 -9.23 -4.39 -27.37
CA ALA A 40 -8.09 -4.21 -26.46
C ALA A 40 -6.92 -5.13 -26.85
N SER A 41 -5.70 -4.61 -26.73
CA SER A 41 -4.44 -5.27 -27.07
C SER A 41 -3.44 -5.17 -25.92
N ALA A 42 -2.40 -6.02 -25.95
CA ALA A 42 -1.28 -5.92 -25.00
C ALA A 42 -0.66 -4.51 -25.05
N GLY A 43 -0.48 -3.89 -23.88
CA GLY A 43 0.00 -2.52 -23.72
C GLY A 43 -1.09 -1.46 -23.64
N ASP A 44 -2.36 -1.81 -23.90
CA ASP A 44 -3.48 -0.88 -23.73
C ASP A 44 -3.85 -0.73 -22.25
N CYS A 45 -4.23 0.50 -21.89
CA CYS A 45 -4.88 0.78 -20.62
C CYS A 45 -6.38 0.89 -20.85
N VAL A 46 -7.17 0.25 -19.99
CA VAL A 46 -8.62 0.17 -20.15
C VAL A 46 -9.33 0.61 -18.88
N THR A 47 -10.51 1.18 -19.07
CA THR A 47 -11.33 1.74 -18.00
C THR A 47 -12.81 1.43 -18.23
N TRP A 48 -13.59 1.53 -17.16
CA TRP A 48 -15.03 1.30 -17.15
C TRP A 48 -15.66 1.97 -15.92
N ASP A 49 -16.97 2.12 -15.98
CA ASP A 49 -17.79 2.60 -14.87
C ASP A 49 -18.20 1.45 -13.95
N VAL A 50 -18.15 1.70 -12.64
CA VAL A 50 -18.58 0.77 -11.60
C VAL A 50 -19.87 1.31 -10.98
N GLY A 51 -20.97 0.59 -11.16
CA GLY A 51 -22.27 0.89 -10.58
C GLY A 51 -22.30 0.63 -9.07
N SER A 52 -23.27 1.24 -8.38
CA SER A 52 -23.47 1.04 -6.93
C SER A 52 -23.89 -0.39 -6.56
N ASP A 53 -24.34 -1.18 -7.54
CA ASP A 53 -24.70 -2.58 -7.44
C ASP A 53 -23.54 -3.53 -7.85
N GLY A 54 -22.34 -2.98 -8.06
CA GLY A 54 -21.17 -3.75 -8.51
C GLY A 54 -21.15 -4.06 -10.01
N SER A 55 -22.13 -3.56 -10.77
CA SER A 55 -22.21 -3.79 -12.21
C SER A 55 -21.18 -2.93 -12.98
N PHE A 56 -20.67 -3.44 -14.12
CA PHE A 56 -19.67 -2.74 -14.94
C PHE A 56 -20.23 -2.33 -16.30
N SER A 57 -19.95 -1.10 -16.72
CA SER A 57 -20.42 -0.54 -17.99
C SER A 57 -19.39 0.39 -18.63
N ASN A 58 -19.61 0.81 -19.88
CA ASN A 58 -18.77 1.79 -20.58
C ASN A 58 -17.29 1.42 -20.66
N PHE A 59 -17.02 0.15 -21.00
CA PHE A 59 -15.66 -0.30 -21.28
C PHE A 59 -15.04 0.50 -22.42
N ASN A 60 -13.82 1.00 -22.22
CA ASN A 60 -13.10 1.74 -23.24
C ASN A 60 -11.57 1.66 -23.05
N VAL A 61 -10.84 1.71 -24.17
CA VAL A 61 -9.38 1.89 -24.18
C VAL A 61 -9.05 3.37 -24.02
N THR A 62 -8.08 3.69 -23.17
CA THR A 62 -7.64 5.06 -22.84
C THR A 62 -6.11 5.14 -22.80
N ASP A 63 -5.56 6.35 -22.84
CA ASP A 63 -4.12 6.54 -22.62
C ASP A 63 -3.73 6.09 -21.20
N CYS A 64 -2.59 5.42 -21.05
CA CYS A 64 -2.11 4.99 -19.74
C CYS A 64 -1.74 6.18 -18.83
N SER A 65 -1.45 7.36 -19.39
CA SER A 65 -1.28 8.58 -18.58
C SER A 65 -2.60 9.11 -18.01
N ASP A 66 -3.74 8.68 -18.56
CA ASP A 66 -5.06 9.00 -18.04
C ASP A 66 -5.50 7.96 -16.98
N GLN A 67 -6.54 8.30 -16.23
CA GLN A 67 -7.12 7.38 -15.25
C GLN A 67 -7.73 6.14 -15.91
N HIS A 68 -7.17 4.99 -15.57
CA HIS A 68 -7.63 3.68 -16.02
C HIS A 68 -7.71 2.71 -14.84
N ARG A 69 -8.28 1.53 -15.05
CA ARG A 69 -8.43 0.51 -13.99
C ARG A 69 -7.59 -0.72 -14.21
N PHE A 70 -7.19 -0.95 -15.46
CA PHE A 70 -6.48 -2.16 -15.85
C PHE A 70 -5.48 -1.88 -16.97
N GLU A 71 -4.29 -2.42 -16.85
CA GLU A 71 -3.28 -2.45 -17.91
C GLU A 71 -3.23 -3.85 -18.52
N VAL A 72 -3.52 -3.97 -19.81
CA VAL A 72 -3.57 -5.25 -20.52
C VAL A 72 -2.15 -5.73 -20.80
N ALA A 73 -1.78 -6.89 -20.26
CA ALA A 73 -0.50 -7.53 -20.54
C ALA A 73 -0.60 -8.50 -21.72
N THR A 74 -1.66 -9.31 -21.78
CA THR A 74 -1.96 -10.20 -22.91
C THR A 74 -3.45 -10.35 -23.16
N VAL A 75 -3.78 -10.80 -24.36
CA VAL A 75 -5.15 -11.12 -24.80
C VAL A 75 -5.21 -12.61 -25.10
N GLU A 76 -6.02 -13.32 -24.32
CA GLU A 76 -6.28 -14.75 -24.49
C GLU A 76 -7.57 -14.97 -25.25
N ASN A 77 -7.59 -16.00 -26.12
CA ASN A 77 -8.80 -16.44 -26.79
C ASN A 77 -9.22 -17.80 -26.22
N LEU A 78 -10.19 -17.80 -25.30
CA LEU A 78 -10.64 -19.02 -24.65
C LEU A 78 -11.29 -20.02 -25.61
N ALA A 79 -11.74 -19.60 -26.80
CA ALA A 79 -12.33 -20.50 -27.80
C ALA A 79 -11.31 -21.45 -28.45
N ILE A 80 -10.00 -21.21 -28.30
CA ILE A 80 -8.96 -22.10 -28.86
C ILE A 80 -8.69 -23.32 -27.97
N TYR A 81 -9.12 -23.29 -26.72
CA TYR A 81 -8.94 -24.41 -25.79
C TYR A 81 -9.99 -25.48 -26.12
N PRO A 82 -9.58 -26.71 -26.49
CA PRO A 82 -10.45 -27.71 -27.11
C PRO A 82 -11.42 -28.40 -26.13
N THR A 83 -11.86 -27.71 -25.07
CA THR A 83 -12.77 -28.22 -24.05
C THR A 83 -14.16 -27.61 -24.21
N SER A 84 -15.20 -28.32 -23.76
CA SER A 84 -16.57 -27.77 -23.71
C SER A 84 -16.72 -26.61 -22.72
N GLU A 85 -15.70 -26.37 -21.89
CA GLU A 85 -15.66 -25.38 -20.82
C GLU A 85 -15.94 -23.95 -21.31
N PHE A 86 -15.46 -23.60 -22.51
CA PHE A 86 -15.66 -22.28 -23.11
C PHE A 86 -16.46 -22.35 -24.42
N GLY A 87 -17.23 -23.42 -24.61
CA GLY A 87 -18.06 -23.61 -25.80
C GLY A 87 -19.12 -22.50 -25.98
N PRO A 88 -19.80 -22.43 -27.14
CA PRO A 88 -20.75 -21.36 -27.45
C PRO A 88 -21.89 -21.19 -26.43
N GLU A 89 -22.34 -22.29 -25.82
CA GLU A 89 -23.42 -22.32 -24.82
C GLU A 89 -22.89 -22.40 -23.37
N ALA A 90 -21.57 -22.33 -23.16
CA ALA A 90 -20.99 -22.42 -21.83
C ALA A 90 -21.35 -21.19 -20.97
N GLU A 91 -21.59 -21.43 -19.69
CA GLU A 91 -21.73 -20.36 -18.70
C GLU A 91 -20.39 -19.64 -18.50
N MET A 92 -20.45 -18.39 -18.06
CA MET A 92 -19.26 -17.62 -17.73
C MET A 92 -18.54 -18.25 -16.52
N PRO A 93 -17.20 -18.37 -16.54
CA PRO A 93 -16.44 -18.84 -15.38
C PRO A 93 -16.77 -18.06 -14.11
N ASN A 94 -17.05 -18.78 -13.03
CA ASN A 94 -17.21 -18.18 -11.71
C ASN A 94 -15.86 -17.69 -11.15
N MET A 95 -15.89 -17.01 -10.00
CA MET A 95 -14.68 -16.41 -9.39
C MET A 95 -13.58 -17.43 -9.09
N GLU A 96 -13.93 -18.62 -8.60
CA GLU A 96 -12.97 -19.68 -8.34
C GLU A 96 -12.26 -20.11 -9.63
N ARG A 97 -13.01 -20.28 -10.72
CA ARG A 97 -12.41 -20.64 -12.00
C ARG A 97 -11.62 -19.50 -12.62
N GLN A 98 -12.07 -18.24 -12.47
CA GLN A 98 -11.27 -17.08 -12.88
C GLN A 98 -9.94 -17.00 -12.13
N ALA A 99 -9.93 -17.30 -10.83
CA ALA A 99 -8.69 -17.41 -10.06
C ALA A 99 -7.76 -18.51 -10.60
N GLN A 100 -8.30 -19.66 -11.02
CA GLN A 100 -7.49 -20.70 -11.67
C GLN A 100 -6.96 -20.27 -13.05
N LEU A 101 -7.80 -19.62 -13.86
CA LEU A 101 -7.39 -19.07 -15.17
C LEU A 101 -6.30 -18.01 -15.04
N ARG A 102 -6.33 -17.22 -13.98
CA ARG A 102 -5.24 -16.29 -13.66
C ARG A 102 -3.90 -17.01 -13.54
N GLU A 103 -3.85 -18.06 -12.73
CA GLU A 103 -2.61 -18.81 -12.51
C GLU A 103 -2.20 -19.59 -13.77
N GLU A 104 -3.16 -20.18 -14.48
CA GLU A 104 -2.91 -21.01 -15.67
C GLU A 104 -2.46 -20.20 -16.88
N LEU A 105 -3.09 -19.04 -17.14
CA LEU A 105 -2.97 -18.31 -18.40
C LEU A 105 -2.39 -16.91 -18.25
N CYS A 106 -2.64 -16.21 -17.13
CA CYS A 106 -2.24 -14.81 -16.98
C CYS A 106 -0.89 -14.61 -16.28
N GLN A 107 -0.52 -15.45 -15.32
CA GLN A 107 0.63 -15.17 -14.46
C GLN A 107 1.94 -15.10 -15.25
N GLY A 108 2.27 -16.14 -16.01
CA GLY A 108 3.53 -16.20 -16.77
C GLY A 108 3.61 -15.15 -17.88
N SER A 109 2.51 -14.93 -18.60
CA SER A 109 2.44 -13.95 -19.69
C SER A 109 2.57 -12.51 -19.17
N THR A 110 1.94 -12.20 -18.04
CA THR A 110 2.02 -10.87 -17.41
C THR A 110 3.42 -10.59 -16.85
N LEU A 111 4.06 -11.57 -16.22
CA LEU A 111 5.45 -11.42 -15.76
C LEU A 111 6.43 -11.20 -16.92
N ASN A 112 6.20 -11.87 -18.07
CA ASN A 112 7.00 -11.64 -19.27
C ASN A 112 6.77 -10.23 -19.85
N TYR A 113 5.52 -9.75 -19.86
CA TYR A 113 5.18 -8.39 -20.30
C TYR A 113 5.90 -7.32 -19.48
N LEU A 114 5.99 -7.50 -18.16
CA LEU A 114 6.70 -6.58 -17.26
C LEU A 114 8.21 -6.79 -17.22
N GLU A 115 8.76 -7.72 -18.02
CA GLU A 115 10.19 -8.11 -17.97
C GLU A 115 10.66 -8.49 -16.55
N GLY A 116 9.75 -9.04 -15.73
CA GLY A 116 9.99 -9.40 -14.33
C GLY A 116 9.85 -8.25 -13.32
N GLN A 117 9.53 -7.03 -13.74
CA GLN A 117 9.33 -5.86 -12.86
C GLN A 117 7.92 -5.87 -12.23
N PHE A 118 7.69 -6.84 -11.35
CA PHE A 118 6.44 -7.01 -10.61
C PHE A 118 6.75 -7.25 -9.13
N ASP A 119 6.23 -6.40 -8.25
CA ASP A 119 6.30 -6.61 -6.81
C ASP A 119 5.09 -7.43 -6.34
N PRO A 120 5.26 -8.72 -5.96
CA PRO A 120 4.16 -9.54 -5.46
C PRO A 120 3.60 -9.06 -4.11
N ALA A 121 4.32 -8.20 -3.39
CA ALA A 121 3.86 -7.55 -2.16
C ALA A 121 3.31 -6.13 -2.41
N GLY A 122 3.32 -5.67 -3.67
CA GLY A 122 2.89 -4.34 -4.08
C GLY A 122 1.37 -4.17 -4.15
N LYS A 123 0.94 -2.99 -4.61
CA LYS A 123 -0.47 -2.60 -4.75
C LYS A 123 -1.16 -3.19 -5.98
N TYR A 124 -0.40 -3.69 -6.95
CA TYR A 124 -0.92 -4.28 -8.18
C TYR A 124 -1.00 -5.80 -8.05
N SER A 125 -2.05 -6.37 -8.63
CA SER A 125 -2.27 -7.80 -8.74
C SER A 125 -2.52 -8.16 -10.20
N ILE A 126 -2.13 -9.37 -10.57
CA ILE A 126 -2.47 -9.95 -11.88
C ILE A 126 -3.93 -10.37 -11.81
N ALA A 127 -4.73 -10.03 -12.82
CA ALA A 127 -6.13 -10.46 -12.89
C ALA A 127 -6.55 -10.78 -14.34
N PRO A 128 -7.45 -11.75 -14.52
CA PRO A 128 -8.18 -11.91 -15.76
C PRO A 128 -9.41 -10.99 -15.77
N ILE A 129 -9.75 -10.43 -16.93
CA ILE A 129 -11.05 -9.81 -17.19
C ILE A 129 -11.72 -10.61 -18.30
N LEU A 130 -12.96 -11.01 -18.06
CA LEU A 130 -13.84 -11.65 -19.03
C LEU A 130 -14.69 -10.60 -19.75
N PRO A 131 -15.22 -10.91 -20.94
CA PRO A 131 -16.07 -9.97 -21.65
C PRO A 131 -17.39 -9.81 -20.88
N PRO A 132 -18.12 -8.70 -21.07
CA PRO A 132 -19.44 -8.52 -20.46
C PRO A 132 -20.39 -9.70 -20.74
N SER A 133 -21.33 -9.96 -19.84
CA SER A 133 -22.27 -11.10 -19.90
C SER A 133 -22.92 -11.27 -21.27
N ASP A 134 -23.31 -10.16 -21.88
CA ASP A 134 -24.04 -10.10 -23.13
C ASP A 134 -23.13 -10.49 -24.29
N ALA A 135 -21.88 -10.02 -24.28
CA ALA A 135 -20.87 -10.39 -25.26
C ALA A 135 -20.50 -11.87 -25.14
N TRP A 136 -20.34 -12.37 -23.91
CA TRP A 136 -20.16 -13.80 -23.65
C TRP A 136 -21.33 -14.64 -24.20
N ALA A 137 -22.57 -14.26 -23.93
CA ALA A 137 -23.74 -14.96 -24.45
C ALA A 137 -23.81 -14.96 -25.99
N ASN A 138 -23.21 -13.96 -26.64
CA ASN A 138 -23.08 -13.87 -28.10
C ASN A 138 -21.81 -14.55 -28.66
N GLY A 139 -21.08 -15.29 -27.84
CA GLY A 139 -19.93 -16.11 -28.25
C GLY A 139 -18.57 -15.43 -28.11
N ASP A 140 -18.48 -14.25 -27.49
CA ASP A 140 -17.18 -13.67 -27.15
C ASP A 140 -16.50 -14.51 -26.07
N ARG A 141 -15.26 -14.90 -26.35
CA ARG A 141 -14.40 -15.73 -25.48
C ARG A 141 -13.04 -15.08 -25.27
N THR A 142 -12.95 -13.78 -25.52
CA THR A 142 -11.77 -12.98 -25.24
C THR A 142 -11.61 -12.86 -23.74
N MET A 143 -10.41 -13.11 -23.23
CA MET A 143 -10.05 -12.85 -21.84
C MET A 143 -8.81 -11.95 -21.85
N LEU A 144 -8.88 -10.82 -21.16
CA LEU A 144 -7.73 -9.95 -20.98
C LEU A 144 -6.98 -10.39 -19.72
N CYS A 145 -5.68 -10.63 -19.84
CA CYS A 145 -4.78 -10.83 -18.71
C CYS A 145 -3.98 -9.56 -18.50
N GLY A 146 -3.84 -9.12 -17.26
CA GLY A 146 -3.19 -7.85 -16.99
C GLY A 146 -3.18 -7.49 -15.51
N LEU A 147 -3.01 -6.21 -15.24
CA LEU A 147 -2.73 -5.70 -13.90
C LEU A 147 -3.78 -4.70 -13.44
N GLN A 148 -4.15 -4.81 -12.16
CA GLN A 148 -5.05 -3.87 -11.49
C GLN A 148 -4.67 -3.71 -10.03
N THR A 149 -5.10 -2.60 -9.43
CA THR A 149 -5.17 -2.45 -7.99
C THR A 149 -6.64 -2.48 -7.55
N THR A 150 -6.91 -2.96 -6.34
CA THR A 150 -8.28 -3.10 -5.82
C THR A 150 -8.39 -2.45 -4.45
N ASN A 151 -9.60 -2.05 -4.05
CA ASN A 151 -9.88 -1.74 -2.66
C ASN A 151 -10.10 -3.04 -1.87
N GLU A 152 -10.50 -2.89 -0.60
CA GLU A 152 -10.71 -4.00 0.35
C GLU A 152 -11.84 -4.96 -0.06
N ASP A 153 -12.81 -4.46 -0.85
CA ASP A 153 -13.92 -5.23 -1.40
C ASP A 153 -13.53 -5.94 -2.71
N GLY A 154 -12.28 -5.83 -3.15
CA GLY A 154 -11.81 -6.40 -4.42
C GLY A 154 -12.27 -5.61 -5.66
N ILE A 155 -12.83 -4.40 -5.48
CA ILE A 155 -13.27 -3.55 -6.59
C ILE A 155 -12.05 -2.88 -7.22
N PRO A 156 -11.82 -3.02 -8.54
CA PRO A 156 -10.71 -2.37 -9.23
C PRO A 156 -10.75 -0.85 -9.09
N GLN A 157 -9.63 -0.25 -8.67
CA GLN A 157 -9.50 1.19 -8.44
C GLN A 157 -8.87 1.89 -9.65
N ARG A 158 -9.03 3.21 -9.73
CA ARG A 158 -8.40 4.00 -10.79
C ARG A 158 -6.93 4.21 -10.46
N THR A 159 -6.10 4.13 -11.48
CA THR A 159 -4.65 4.28 -11.46
C THR A 159 -4.24 5.12 -12.68
N GLU A 160 -3.06 5.73 -12.61
CA GLU A 160 -2.45 6.52 -13.68
C GLU A 160 -1.01 6.06 -13.86
N GLY A 161 -0.53 6.05 -15.11
CA GLY A 161 0.78 5.53 -15.50
C GLY A 161 0.81 4.02 -15.71
N ARG A 162 1.83 3.55 -16.42
CA ARG A 162 2.08 2.11 -16.61
C ARG A 162 2.67 1.49 -15.35
N VAL A 163 2.35 0.24 -15.06
CA VAL A 163 2.78 -0.44 -13.84
C VAL A 163 4.32 -0.52 -13.71
N SER A 164 5.04 -0.64 -14.83
CA SER A 164 6.53 -0.63 -14.84
C SER A 164 7.15 0.75 -14.60
N GLU A 165 6.36 1.82 -14.75
CA GLU A 165 6.82 3.21 -14.69
C GLU A 165 6.43 3.92 -13.38
N VAL A 166 5.56 3.29 -12.57
CA VAL A 166 5.06 3.87 -11.31
C VAL A 166 5.49 3.03 -10.11
N ASP A 167 5.55 3.67 -8.95
CA ASP A 167 5.85 2.98 -7.70
C ASP A 167 4.76 1.94 -7.36
N GLN A 168 5.18 0.70 -7.19
CA GLN A 168 4.29 -0.43 -6.87
C GLN A 168 3.99 -0.55 -5.37
N ALA A 169 4.54 0.30 -4.51
CA ALA A 169 4.33 0.26 -3.07
C ALA A 169 2.83 0.32 -2.67
N ASN A 170 2.41 -0.52 -1.72
CA ASN A 170 1.08 -0.47 -1.08
C ASN A 170 1.08 0.54 0.08
N LEU A 171 0.87 1.81 -0.27
CA LEU A 171 0.96 2.94 0.64
C LEU A 171 -0.42 3.49 0.99
N ALA A 172 -0.54 3.98 2.22
CA ALA A 172 -1.59 4.90 2.63
C ALA A 172 -1.09 6.36 2.56
N ALA A 173 -2.02 7.31 2.45
CA ALA A 173 -1.71 8.74 2.49
C ALA A 173 -1.47 9.21 3.94
N PRO A 174 -0.73 10.33 4.16
CA PRO A 174 -0.65 10.95 5.49
C PRO A 174 -2.03 11.26 6.07
N GLY A 175 -2.27 10.81 7.30
CA GLY A 175 -3.56 10.91 8.00
C GLY A 175 -4.49 9.71 7.81
N GLU A 176 -4.17 8.76 6.95
CA GLU A 176 -4.93 7.52 6.85
C GLU A 176 -4.49 6.49 7.90
N CYS A 177 -5.48 5.80 8.46
CA CYS A 177 -5.27 4.77 9.46
C CYS A 177 -5.37 3.38 8.83
N ARG A 178 -4.49 2.46 9.26
CA ARG A 178 -4.43 1.11 8.73
C ARG A 178 -4.63 0.02 9.77
N GLU A 179 -5.50 -0.90 9.43
CA GLU A 179 -5.73 -2.15 10.15
C GLU A 179 -4.96 -3.30 9.48
N ILE A 180 -4.38 -4.19 10.28
CA ILE A 180 -3.91 -5.51 9.85
C ILE A 180 -5.04 -6.50 10.12
N GLY A 181 -5.70 -6.98 9.07
CA GLY A 181 -6.78 -7.96 9.21
C GLY A 181 -6.29 -9.32 9.73
N GLU A 182 -7.21 -10.19 10.13
CA GLU A 182 -6.89 -11.57 10.56
C GLU A 182 -6.16 -12.36 9.46
N ASP A 183 -6.44 -12.03 8.21
CA ASP A 183 -5.80 -12.56 7.00
C ASP A 183 -4.43 -11.93 6.69
N GLN A 184 -3.93 -11.06 7.58
CA GLN A 184 -2.69 -10.30 7.45
C GLN A 184 -2.66 -9.30 6.29
N VAL A 185 -3.83 -8.94 5.75
CA VAL A 185 -3.95 -7.91 4.72
C VAL A 185 -4.11 -6.55 5.39
N LEU A 186 -3.28 -5.60 4.97
CA LEU A 186 -3.36 -4.23 5.43
C LEU A 186 -4.50 -3.47 4.71
N ARG A 187 -5.34 -2.81 5.50
CA ARG A 187 -6.59 -2.15 5.08
C ARG A 187 -6.62 -0.70 5.57
N THR A 188 -7.14 0.23 4.78
CA THR A 188 -7.33 1.62 5.17
C THR A 188 -8.71 1.80 5.80
N VAL A 189 -8.73 2.19 7.06
CA VAL A 189 -9.96 2.34 7.85
C VAL A 189 -10.11 3.78 8.36
N ASP A 190 -11.35 4.17 8.68
CA ASP A 190 -11.59 5.39 9.45
C ASP A 190 -10.86 5.31 10.79
N CYS A 191 -10.09 6.33 11.15
CA CYS A 191 -9.31 6.36 12.39
C CYS A 191 -10.18 6.23 13.66
N ALA A 192 -11.48 6.51 13.60
CA ALA A 192 -12.42 6.24 14.68
C ALA A 192 -12.75 4.73 14.87
N LYS A 193 -12.28 3.86 13.96
CA LYS A 193 -12.30 2.41 14.10
C LYS A 193 -10.95 1.89 14.62
N PRO A 194 -10.93 0.70 15.23
CA PRO A 194 -9.67 0.04 15.61
C PRO A 194 -8.72 -0.08 14.42
N HIS A 195 -7.46 0.32 14.63
CA HIS A 195 -6.38 0.22 13.66
C HIS A 195 -5.04 0.09 14.39
N GLN A 196 -3.97 -0.30 13.70
CA GLN A 196 -2.65 -0.50 14.32
C GLN A 196 -1.64 0.56 13.90
N MET A 197 -1.89 1.27 12.79
CA MET A 197 -0.98 2.25 12.23
C MET A 197 -1.73 3.50 11.81
N GLU A 198 -1.19 4.68 12.10
CA GLU A 198 -1.59 5.93 11.45
C GLU A 198 -0.43 6.41 10.58
N THR A 199 -0.64 6.53 9.27
CA THR A 199 0.40 6.99 8.36
C THR A 199 0.65 8.48 8.52
N ILE A 200 1.92 8.85 8.70
CA ILE A 200 2.33 10.24 8.94
C ILE A 200 3.08 10.85 7.75
N SER A 201 3.76 10.02 6.97
CA SER A 201 4.44 10.44 5.75
C SER A 201 4.67 9.27 4.79
N VAL A 202 4.94 9.61 3.53
CA VAL A 202 5.44 8.70 2.50
C VAL A 202 6.88 9.13 2.19
N VAL A 203 7.80 8.16 2.20
CA VAL A 203 9.22 8.39 1.91
C VAL A 203 9.62 7.58 0.70
N ASN A 204 10.05 8.25 -0.37
CA ASN A 204 10.60 7.62 -1.56
C ASN A 204 12.10 7.34 -1.34
N LEU A 205 12.44 6.08 -1.04
CA LEU A 205 13.83 5.65 -0.88
C LEU A 205 14.59 5.65 -2.21
N GLY A 206 13.91 5.53 -3.34
CA GLY A 206 14.52 5.59 -4.68
C GLY A 206 15.16 6.94 -5.01
N GLU A 207 14.60 8.04 -4.48
CA GLU A 207 15.16 9.39 -4.65
C GLU A 207 16.39 9.62 -3.78
N GLU A 208 16.39 9.03 -2.58
CA GLU A 208 17.44 9.22 -1.57
C GLU A 208 18.60 8.24 -1.73
N MET A 209 18.31 7.04 -2.24
CA MET A 209 19.25 5.94 -2.45
C MET A 209 19.18 5.46 -3.92
N PRO A 210 19.62 6.29 -4.89
CA PRO A 210 19.39 6.04 -6.33
C PRO A 210 20.34 4.98 -6.96
N GLN A 211 21.17 4.31 -6.16
CA GLN A 211 22.16 3.35 -6.64
C GLN A 211 21.56 1.93 -6.67
N GLU A 212 22.31 0.94 -6.20
CA GLU A 212 21.85 -0.43 -6.05
C GLU A 212 20.76 -0.54 -4.96
N THR A 213 20.08 -1.69 -4.89
CA THR A 213 19.11 -1.99 -3.84
C THR A 213 19.71 -1.72 -2.46
N PRO A 214 19.13 -0.79 -1.66
CA PRO A 214 19.70 -0.45 -0.36
C PRO A 214 19.53 -1.62 0.61
N SER A 215 20.58 -1.89 1.38
CA SER A 215 20.51 -2.90 2.42
C SER A 215 19.50 -2.51 3.51
N VAL A 216 18.98 -3.50 4.24
CA VAL A 216 18.05 -3.27 5.35
C VAL A 216 18.66 -2.36 6.42
N GLU A 217 19.98 -2.42 6.64
CA GLU A 217 20.68 -1.54 7.58
C GLU A 217 20.68 -0.08 7.11
N GLU A 218 21.04 0.17 5.84
CA GLU A 218 21.02 1.53 5.27
C GLU A 218 19.61 2.14 5.29
N GLN A 219 18.59 1.35 4.93
CA GLN A 219 17.20 1.79 5.00
C GLN A 219 16.81 2.17 6.43
N ASN A 220 17.15 1.34 7.43
CA ASN A 220 16.82 1.61 8.83
C ASN A 220 17.54 2.85 9.36
N ASP A 221 18.83 3.02 9.06
CA ASP A 221 19.60 4.17 9.52
C ASP A 221 19.02 5.49 8.98
N PHE A 222 18.60 5.50 7.71
CA PHE A 222 17.94 6.65 7.11
C PHE A 222 16.53 6.89 7.66
N LEU A 223 15.69 5.86 7.66
CA LEU A 223 14.29 5.97 8.06
C LEU A 223 14.12 6.26 9.55
N ALA A 224 15.04 5.83 10.41
CA ALA A 224 14.96 6.09 11.84
C ALA A 224 14.93 7.57 12.19
N SER A 225 15.86 8.35 11.62
CA SER A 225 15.87 9.81 11.83
C SER A 225 14.70 10.46 11.08
N ARG A 226 14.50 10.09 9.82
CA ARG A 226 13.48 10.70 8.95
C ARG A 226 12.06 10.53 9.51
N CYS A 227 11.67 9.31 9.88
CA CYS A 227 10.33 9.06 10.41
C CYS A 227 10.13 9.64 11.82
N ALA A 228 11.19 9.79 12.62
CA ALA A 228 11.11 10.47 13.91
C ALA A 228 10.85 11.98 13.74
N ASP A 229 11.56 12.62 12.82
CA ASP A 229 11.34 14.04 12.49
C ASP A 229 9.94 14.26 11.90
N ASP A 230 9.51 13.41 10.97
CA ASP A 230 8.17 13.46 10.37
C ASP A 230 7.08 13.24 11.43
N ALA A 231 7.31 12.38 12.43
CA ALA A 231 6.35 12.13 13.51
C ALA A 231 6.17 13.38 14.40
N ILE A 232 7.26 14.02 14.80
CA ILE A 232 7.23 15.25 15.59
C ILE A 232 6.51 16.35 14.81
N ALA A 233 6.83 16.50 13.52
CA ALA A 233 6.18 17.48 12.66
C ALA A 233 4.67 17.23 12.51
N TYR A 234 4.28 15.96 12.33
CA TYR A 234 2.88 15.56 12.15
C TYR A 234 2.01 15.83 13.39
N VAL A 235 2.50 15.50 14.59
CA VAL A 235 1.75 15.78 15.84
C VAL A 235 1.90 17.23 16.33
N GLY A 236 2.90 17.94 15.81
CA GLY A 236 3.17 19.36 16.03
C GLY A 236 4.23 19.69 17.08
N ASP A 237 4.56 18.77 18.00
CA ASP A 237 5.69 18.92 18.92
C ASP A 237 6.11 17.57 19.56
N GLU A 238 7.37 17.49 20.01
CA GLU A 238 7.95 16.26 20.58
C GLU A 238 7.25 15.83 21.89
N GLU A 239 6.77 16.77 22.70
CA GLU A 239 6.13 16.46 23.98
C GLU A 239 4.77 15.79 23.76
N LYS A 240 3.99 16.23 22.78
CA LYS A 240 2.75 15.55 22.37
C LYS A 240 3.01 14.13 21.89
N LEU A 241 4.04 13.94 21.05
CA LEU A 241 4.42 12.60 20.59
C LEU A 241 4.75 11.72 21.79
N TYR A 242 5.58 12.22 22.69
CA TYR A 242 5.96 11.50 23.90
C TYR A 242 4.75 11.13 24.77
N GLN A 243 3.85 12.08 25.06
CA GLN A 243 2.66 11.85 25.88
C GLN A 243 1.61 10.96 25.20
N SER A 244 1.61 10.86 23.86
CA SER A 244 0.73 9.94 23.13
C SER A 244 1.08 8.47 23.36
N THR A 245 2.31 8.19 23.81
CA THR A 245 2.92 6.85 23.91
C THR A 245 3.08 6.10 22.58
N LEU A 246 2.71 6.74 21.45
CA LEU A 246 2.97 6.23 20.12
C LEU A 246 4.45 6.39 19.78
N GLN A 247 4.93 5.55 18.87
CA GLN A 247 6.29 5.57 18.36
C GLN A 247 6.30 5.48 16.83
N PRO A 248 7.28 6.13 16.17
CA PRO A 248 7.49 5.97 14.74
C PRO A 248 7.76 4.51 14.38
N TYR A 249 7.24 4.09 13.24
CA TYR A 249 7.44 2.78 12.64
C TYR A 249 7.55 2.92 11.13
N TRP A 250 8.40 2.09 10.53
CA TRP A 250 8.57 2.02 9.10
C TRP A 250 8.82 0.57 8.69
N GLY A 251 8.36 0.21 7.50
CA GLY A 251 8.77 -1.00 6.81
C GLY A 251 10.12 -0.81 6.12
N THR A 252 10.73 -1.92 5.70
CA THR A 252 11.86 -1.91 4.75
C THR A 252 11.42 -2.56 3.44
N ILE A 253 12.01 -2.13 2.33
CA ILE A 253 11.77 -2.69 1.01
C ILE A 253 12.72 -3.89 0.83
N SER A 254 12.15 -5.06 0.56
CA SER A 254 12.92 -6.26 0.23
C SER A 254 13.61 -6.11 -1.14
N GLU A 255 14.68 -6.88 -1.39
CA GLU A 255 15.31 -6.89 -2.71
C GLU A 255 14.33 -7.30 -3.82
N THR A 256 13.45 -8.27 -3.57
CA THR A 256 12.40 -8.68 -4.51
C THR A 256 11.45 -7.53 -4.84
N SER A 257 10.96 -6.82 -3.82
CA SER A 257 10.05 -5.68 -4.00
C SER A 257 10.76 -4.51 -4.70
N TRP A 258 12.02 -4.25 -4.36
CA TRP A 258 12.83 -3.24 -5.03
C TRP A 258 13.03 -3.56 -6.52
N ASN A 259 13.36 -4.80 -6.85
CA ASN A 259 13.47 -5.24 -8.25
C ASN A 259 12.11 -5.21 -8.97
N GLY A 260 11.03 -5.44 -8.22
CA GLY A 260 9.65 -5.36 -8.69
C GLY A 260 9.15 -3.94 -8.98
N GLY A 261 9.85 -2.90 -8.54
CA GLY A 261 9.49 -1.49 -8.80
C GLY A 261 8.99 -0.71 -7.58
N THR A 262 8.93 -1.33 -6.40
CA THR A 262 8.63 -0.61 -5.16
C THR A 262 9.80 0.29 -4.76
N ARG A 263 9.50 1.58 -4.50
CA ARG A 263 10.52 2.60 -4.18
C ARG A 263 10.21 3.37 -2.91
N SER A 264 8.98 3.33 -2.42
CA SER A 264 8.56 4.11 -1.26
C SER A 264 8.05 3.26 -0.09
N VAL A 265 8.11 3.83 1.10
CA VAL A 265 7.56 3.27 2.35
C VAL A 265 6.70 4.29 3.07
N ASN A 266 5.76 3.82 3.90
CA ASN A 266 5.10 4.68 4.88
C ASN A 266 5.97 4.80 6.14
N CYS A 267 6.13 6.03 6.65
CA CYS A 267 6.34 6.24 8.07
C CYS A 267 4.97 6.29 8.74
N SER A 268 4.81 5.57 9.85
CA SER A 268 3.57 5.49 10.60
C SER A 268 3.81 5.66 12.09
N LEU A 269 2.77 6.01 12.84
CA LEU A 269 2.73 5.92 14.29
C LEU A 269 2.04 4.62 14.71
N ILE A 270 2.67 3.90 15.64
CA ILE A 270 2.14 2.66 16.22
C ILE A 270 2.28 2.68 17.73
N HIS A 271 1.59 1.77 18.42
CA HIS A 271 1.89 1.42 19.80
C HIS A 271 2.24 -0.07 19.88
N ALA A 272 3.44 -0.40 20.40
CA ALA A 272 3.84 -1.78 20.56
C ALA A 272 3.02 -2.48 21.66
N GLY A 273 2.57 -3.70 21.38
CA GLY A 273 1.96 -4.58 22.37
C GLY A 273 2.92 -4.93 23.51
N LYS A 274 2.37 -5.47 24.61
CA LYS A 274 3.12 -5.73 25.85
C LYS A 274 4.31 -6.68 25.70
N ASP A 275 4.26 -7.56 24.71
CA ASP A 275 5.29 -8.53 24.38
C ASP A 275 6.25 -8.05 23.28
N GLY A 276 6.01 -6.86 22.70
CA GLY A 276 6.80 -6.29 21.62
C GLY A 276 6.66 -7.00 20.27
N ASN A 277 5.83 -8.04 20.18
CA ASN A 277 5.65 -8.85 18.97
C ASN A 277 4.29 -8.61 18.29
N SER A 278 3.53 -7.63 18.77
CA SER A 278 2.23 -7.24 18.25
C SER A 278 2.10 -5.72 18.27
N PHE A 279 1.16 -5.18 17.52
CA PHE A 279 0.71 -3.80 17.67
C PHE A 279 -0.59 -3.78 18.47
N SER A 280 -0.77 -2.71 19.25
CA SER A 280 -2.01 -2.46 19.99
C SER A 280 -3.08 -1.88 19.08
N ASP A 281 -4.34 -2.08 19.46
CA ASP A 281 -5.45 -1.41 18.79
C ASP A 281 -5.49 0.06 19.21
N ILE A 282 -5.45 0.94 18.23
CA ILE A 282 -5.60 2.38 18.36
C ILE A 282 -6.99 2.75 17.87
N VAL A 283 -7.67 3.65 18.59
CA VAL A 283 -8.90 4.30 18.15
C VAL A 283 -8.75 5.79 18.37
N GLY A 284 -8.98 6.61 17.35
CA GLY A 284 -8.69 8.04 17.31
C GLY A 284 -7.50 8.36 16.41
N THR A 285 -6.98 9.59 16.46
CA THR A 285 -5.81 10.04 15.70
C THR A 285 -4.78 10.70 16.61
N ALA A 286 -3.51 10.54 16.28
CA ALA A 286 -2.38 11.18 16.94
C ALA A 286 -2.44 12.71 16.89
N THR A 287 -3.08 13.31 15.86
CA THR A 287 -3.18 14.78 15.75
C THR A 287 -4.09 15.40 16.80
N ASP A 288 -5.04 14.63 17.33
CA ASP A 288 -5.90 15.06 18.44
C ASP A 288 -5.20 14.94 19.81
N GLY A 289 -3.94 14.47 19.80
CA GLY A 289 -3.08 14.33 20.96
C GLY A 289 -3.53 13.20 21.89
N ARG A 290 -2.91 13.13 23.06
CA ARG A 290 -3.11 12.07 24.04
C ARG A 290 -4.58 11.81 24.39
N ASP A 291 -5.38 12.87 24.52
CA ASP A 291 -6.78 12.76 24.95
C ASP A 291 -7.74 12.44 23.79
N GLY A 292 -7.26 12.48 22.55
CA GLY A 292 -8.02 12.19 21.33
C GLY A 292 -7.94 10.74 20.85
N LEU A 293 -7.17 9.88 21.53
CA LEU A 293 -7.01 8.48 21.15
C LEU A 293 -7.04 7.53 22.36
N THR A 294 -7.25 6.25 22.08
CA THR A 294 -7.14 5.17 23.05
C THR A 294 -6.23 4.06 22.52
N ILE A 295 -5.61 3.33 23.44
CA ILE A 295 -4.75 2.18 23.18
C ILE A 295 -5.37 0.98 23.91
N ASN A 296 -5.80 -0.03 23.15
CA ASN A 296 -6.57 -1.17 23.64
C ASN A 296 -7.77 -0.72 24.52
N GLY A 297 -8.48 0.33 24.08
CA GLY A 297 -9.65 0.90 24.76
C GLY A 297 -9.34 1.73 26.03
N ASN A 298 -8.07 1.94 26.38
CA ASN A 298 -7.68 2.76 27.52
C ASN A 298 -7.01 4.06 27.05
N PRO A 299 -7.14 5.18 27.79
CA PRO A 299 -6.35 6.38 27.51
C PRO A 299 -4.85 6.08 27.60
N PRO A 300 -3.99 6.69 26.76
CA PRO A 300 -2.55 6.50 26.86
C PRO A 300 -2.01 6.80 28.25
N GLU A 301 -1.07 5.98 28.71
CA GLU A 301 -0.46 6.16 30.02
C GLU A 301 0.29 7.50 30.08
N LYS A 302 0.08 8.25 31.15
CA LYS A 302 0.80 9.52 31.33
C LYS A 302 2.28 9.26 31.49
N GLN A 303 3.08 9.90 30.65
CA GLN A 303 4.52 9.77 30.73
C GLN A 303 5.12 10.70 31.78
N PRO A 304 6.19 10.28 32.49
CA PRO A 304 6.91 11.14 33.42
C PRO A 304 7.42 12.42 32.75
N GLU A 305 7.54 13.51 33.50
CA GLU A 305 8.17 14.74 32.99
C GLU A 305 9.61 14.46 32.54
N ARG A 306 9.95 14.81 31.29
CA ARG A 306 11.31 14.65 30.77
C ARG A 306 12.23 15.69 31.37
N ASN A 307 13.45 15.26 31.72
CA ASN A 307 14.49 16.22 32.05
C ASN A 307 14.81 17.07 30.81
N PRO A 308 15.05 18.38 30.96
CA PRO A 308 15.49 19.23 29.84
C PRO A 308 16.71 18.60 29.17
N LEU A 309 16.75 18.62 27.84
CA LEU A 309 17.94 18.22 27.09
C LEU A 309 19.13 19.05 27.59
N ARG A 310 20.21 18.39 27.97
CA ARG A 310 21.41 19.04 28.51
C ARG A 310 22.01 19.95 27.41
N GLY A 311 21.73 21.25 27.48
CA GLY A 311 22.20 22.25 26.50
C GLY A 311 21.20 23.35 26.13
N SER A 312 19.94 23.27 26.56
CA SER A 312 18.95 24.36 26.44
C SER A 312 19.01 25.38 27.59
N GLU A 313 20.20 25.55 28.20
CA GLU A 313 20.44 26.72 29.04
C GLU A 313 20.64 27.91 28.10
N ASP A 314 19.67 28.82 28.12
CA ASP A 314 19.78 30.16 27.57
C ASP A 314 21.19 30.71 27.82
N GLY A 315 21.88 31.04 26.73
CA GLY A 315 23.07 31.85 26.77
C GLY A 315 22.72 33.26 27.26
N ASP A 316 22.50 33.44 28.57
CA ASP A 316 22.65 34.74 29.19
C ASP A 316 24.02 34.80 29.87
N SER A 317 24.91 35.41 29.10
CA SER A 317 26.33 35.56 29.37
C SER A 317 26.52 36.61 30.45
N ASN A 318 26.71 36.20 31.70
CA ASN A 318 27.32 37.11 32.68
C ASN A 318 28.11 36.35 33.76
N ASN A 319 29.23 35.75 33.33
CA ASN A 319 30.32 35.52 34.26
C ASN A 319 31.65 35.73 33.53
N GLN A 320 32.02 36.99 33.38
CA GLN A 320 33.36 37.38 32.96
C GLN A 320 34.35 36.97 34.08
N PRO A 321 35.39 36.16 33.82
CA PRO A 321 36.34 35.80 34.86
C PRO A 321 37.19 37.03 35.23
N ALA A 322 37.25 37.33 36.53
CA ALA A 322 38.12 38.35 37.09
C ALA A 322 39.61 38.01 36.81
N PRO A 323 40.49 39.01 36.61
CA PRO A 323 41.90 38.76 36.34
C PRO A 323 42.62 38.25 37.60
N ASN A 324 43.41 37.19 37.44
CA ASN A 324 44.23 36.57 38.48
C ASN A 324 45.28 37.55 39.03
N GLU A 325 45.33 37.70 40.36
CA GLU A 325 46.47 38.26 41.09
C GLU A 325 47.38 37.12 41.59
N PRO A 326 48.73 37.29 41.61
CA PRO A 326 49.66 36.17 41.81
C PRO A 326 49.86 35.82 43.29
N ALA A 327 50.03 34.52 43.57
CA ALA A 327 50.31 34.00 44.90
C ALA A 327 51.73 34.34 45.41
N PRO A 328 51.93 34.57 46.72
CA PRO A 328 53.23 34.85 47.31
C PRO A 328 54.08 33.58 47.50
N ALA A 329 55.41 33.75 47.40
CA ALA A 329 56.41 32.69 47.56
C ALA A 329 56.51 32.20 49.02
N PRO A 330 56.75 30.90 49.25
CA PRO A 330 57.11 30.39 50.57
C PRO A 330 58.62 30.49 50.84
N ALA A 331 58.95 30.82 52.09
CA ALA A 331 60.31 30.93 52.60
C ALA A 331 60.85 29.59 53.13
N GLN A 332 61.90 29.08 52.49
CA GLN A 332 63.23 28.69 53.01
C GLN A 332 63.90 27.70 52.05
#